data_AF-A0A6L4AMW1-F1
#
_entry.id   AF-A0A6L4AMW1-F1
#
_cell.length_a   1.000
_cell.length_b   1.000
_cell.length_c   1.000
_cell.angle_alpha   90.00
_cell.angle_beta   90.00
_cell.angle_gamma   90.00
#
_symmetry.space_group_name_H-M   'P 1'
#
loop_
_entity.id
_entity.type
_entity.pdbx_description
1 polymer ?
#
loop_
_entity_poly.entity_id
_entity_poly.type
_entity_poly.pdbx_seq_one_letter_code
_entity_poly.pdbx_strand_id
1 'polypeptide(L)'
;MSRQQAKGEQEIGPQERFAEAVALHQQGRFPEAEERYRQVLRVFPGHPKILGNLAALYQQTGRLSEAAACCSEALAETRHRAWSYLAFGGLVTLTVLAFSWGIGLLLARLEQSRAKAEEANRLKSEFLASMSHE
;
A
#
# COMPACT_ATOMS: atom_id res chain seq x y z
N MET A 1 -32.08 44.45 -9.82
CA MET A 1 -30.98 44.10 -8.88
C MET A 1 -31.32 42.75 -8.24
N SER A 2 -30.33 41.90 -7.95
CA SER A 2 -30.42 40.63 -7.16
C SER A 2 -30.15 39.28 -7.85
N ARG A 3 -29.70 39.22 -9.12
CA ARG A 3 -29.06 38.00 -9.67
C ARG A 3 -27.53 37.95 -9.54
N GLN A 4 -26.91 39.00 -8.99
CA GLN A 4 -25.46 39.07 -8.80
C GLN A 4 -24.96 38.52 -7.45
N GLN A 5 -25.86 38.21 -6.50
CA GLN A 5 -25.48 37.66 -5.20
C GLN A 5 -25.49 36.12 -5.12
N ALA A 6 -25.90 35.42 -6.19
CA ALA A 6 -25.93 33.95 -6.24
C ALA A 6 -24.66 33.33 -6.87
N LYS A 7 -23.56 34.07 -6.96
CA LYS A 7 -22.22 33.54 -7.28
C LYS A 7 -21.42 33.17 -6.01
N GLY A 8 -22.11 33.07 -4.87
CA GLY A 8 -21.50 32.93 -3.53
C GLY A 8 -20.91 31.57 -3.20
N GLU A 9 -21.18 30.52 -3.98
CA GLU A 9 -20.74 29.17 -3.65
C GLU A 9 -20.29 28.46 -4.93
N GLN A 10 -19.22 28.97 -5.56
CA GLN A 10 -18.40 28.06 -6.34
C GLN A 10 -17.85 27.05 -5.33
N GLU A 11 -18.38 25.83 -5.35
CA GLU A 11 -17.74 24.67 -4.74
C GLU A 11 -16.40 24.46 -5.47
N ILE A 12 -15.42 25.31 -5.18
CA ILE A 12 -14.05 25.15 -5.65
C ILE A 12 -13.64 23.77 -5.19
N GLY A 13 -13.31 22.87 -6.12
CA GLY A 13 -12.97 21.50 -5.77
C GLY A 13 -11.79 21.49 -4.78
N PRO A 14 -11.65 20.46 -3.93
CA PRO A 14 -10.49 20.35 -3.03
C PRO A 14 -9.14 20.51 -3.74
N GLN A 15 -9.05 20.09 -5.00
CA GLN A 15 -7.87 20.24 -5.85
C GLN A 15 -7.65 21.70 -6.30
N GLU A 16 -8.71 22.43 -6.63
CA GLU A 16 -8.62 23.84 -7.01
C GLU A 16 -8.31 24.72 -5.81
N ARG A 17 -8.86 24.43 -4.63
CA ARG A 17 -8.47 25.12 -3.37
C ARG A 17 -7.01 24.87 -3.04
N PHE A 18 -6.50 23.68 -3.32
CA PHE A 18 -5.08 23.37 -3.16
C PHE A 18 -4.21 24.17 -4.13
N ALA A 19 -4.62 24.25 -5.41
CA ALA A 19 -3.92 25.08 -6.39
C ALA A 19 -3.92 26.57 -6.00
N GLU A 20 -5.03 27.07 -5.47
CA GLU A 20 -5.14 28.43 -4.96
C GLU A 20 -4.24 28.66 -3.74
N ALA A 21 -4.18 27.71 -2.79
CA ALA A 21 -3.28 27.76 -1.65
C ALA A 21 -1.80 27.86 -2.10
N VAL A 22 -1.42 27.06 -3.11
CA VAL A 22 -0.07 27.10 -3.69
C VAL A 22 0.20 28.45 -4.37
N ALA A 23 -0.77 29.00 -5.11
CA ALA A 23 -0.61 30.31 -5.74
C ALA A 23 -0.44 31.43 -4.70
N LEU A 24 -1.24 31.43 -3.64
CA LEU A 24 -1.14 32.39 -2.53
C LEU A 24 0.21 32.27 -1.80
N HIS A 25 0.70 31.04 -1.62
CA HIS A 25 2.00 30.77 -1.02
C HIS A 25 3.13 31.35 -1.88
N GLN A 26 3.10 31.15 -3.20
CA GLN A 26 4.06 31.73 -4.14
C GLN A 26 4.01 33.26 -4.18
N GLN A 27 2.84 33.85 -3.96
CA GLN A 27 2.64 35.31 -3.87
C GLN A 27 3.09 35.90 -2.52
N GLY A 28 3.56 35.08 -1.57
CA GLY A 28 3.96 35.52 -0.24
C GLY A 28 2.79 35.87 0.69
N ARG A 29 1.55 35.56 0.28
CA ARG A 29 0.33 35.75 1.10
C ARG A 29 0.16 34.58 2.07
N PHE A 30 1.14 34.42 2.96
CA PHE A 30 1.25 33.27 3.86
C PHE A 30 0.02 33.02 4.75
N PRO A 31 -0.63 34.03 5.37
CA PRO A 31 -1.79 33.78 6.23
C PRO A 31 -2.98 33.20 5.47
N GLU A 32 -3.18 33.64 4.24
CA GLU A 32 -4.28 33.20 3.40
C GLU A 32 -4.01 31.82 2.81
N ALA A 33 -2.77 31.56 2.40
CA ALA A 33 -2.32 30.25 1.96
C ALA A 33 -2.49 29.20 3.08
N GLU A 34 -2.13 29.54 4.33
CA GLU A 34 -2.32 28.68 5.50
C GLU A 34 -3.79 28.31 5.69
N GLU A 35 -4.70 29.30 5.61
CA GLU A 35 -6.14 29.05 5.74
C GLU A 35 -6.67 28.15 4.62
N ARG A 36 -6.23 28.37 3.36
CA ARG A 36 -6.64 27.51 2.24
C ARG A 36 -6.09 26.09 2.39
N TYR A 37 -4.84 25.91 2.83
CA TYR A 37 -4.29 24.59 3.12
C TYR A 37 -5.07 23.87 4.22
N ARG A 38 -5.43 24.56 5.31
CA ARG A 38 -6.27 23.99 6.38
C ARG A 38 -7.65 23.57 5.88
N GLN A 39 -8.27 24.36 5.02
CA GLN A 39 -9.56 24.01 4.42
C GLN A 39 -9.48 22.76 3.56
N VAL A 40 -8.39 22.58 2.80
CA VAL A 40 -8.19 21.35 2.02
C VAL A 40 -7.94 20.16 2.94
N LEU A 41 -7.18 20.34 4.03
CA LEU A 41 -6.94 19.29 5.03
C LEU A 41 -8.21 18.86 5.78
N ARG A 42 -9.22 19.73 5.92
CA ARG A 42 -10.52 19.33 6.47
C ARG A 42 -11.26 18.32 5.59
N VAL A 43 -11.05 18.38 4.27
CA VAL A 43 -11.65 17.43 3.32
C VAL A 43 -10.78 16.18 3.17
N PHE A 44 -9.45 16.36 3.14
CA PHE A 44 -8.48 15.27 3.07
C PHE A 44 -7.55 15.30 4.29
N PRO A 45 -8.02 14.79 5.44
CA PRO A 45 -7.19 14.71 6.63
C PRO A 45 -5.95 13.85 6.35
N GLY A 46 -4.79 14.27 6.84
CA GLY A 46 -3.57 13.48 6.75
C GLY A 46 -2.92 13.42 5.36
N HIS A 47 -3.39 14.17 4.35
CA HIS A 47 -2.83 14.06 3.00
C HIS A 47 -1.37 14.56 2.94
N PRO A 48 -0.37 13.69 2.67
CA PRO A 48 1.05 14.03 2.87
C PRO A 48 1.53 15.21 2.03
N LYS A 49 1.03 15.34 0.79
CA LYS A 49 1.39 16.46 -0.11
C LYS A 49 0.93 17.82 0.42
N ILE A 50 -0.22 17.87 1.08
CA ILE A 50 -0.79 19.13 1.58
C ILE A 50 -0.07 19.52 2.88
N LEU A 51 0.13 18.55 3.78
CA LEU A 51 0.93 18.73 5.00
C LEU A 51 2.37 19.16 4.69
N GLY A 52 2.98 18.60 3.64
CA GLY A 52 4.33 19.00 3.20
C GLY A 52 4.40 20.45 2.72
N ASN A 53 3.42 20.92 1.94
CA ASN A 53 3.38 22.32 1.51
C ASN A 53 3.10 23.29 2.67
N LEU A 54 2.22 22.90 3.61
CA LEU A 54 1.97 23.67 4.82
C LEU A 54 3.22 23.74 5.71
N ALA A 55 3.97 22.65 5.83
CA ALA A 55 5.25 22.65 6.54
C ALA A 55 6.28 23.57 5.88
N ALA A 56 6.37 23.58 4.54
CA ALA A 56 7.24 24.49 3.81
C ALA A 56 6.84 25.97 4.02
N LEU A 57 5.54 26.27 4.07
CA LEU A 57 5.03 27.59 4.42
C LEU A 57 5.45 28.01 5.84
N TYR A 58 5.33 27.11 6.81
CA TYR A 58 5.76 27.37 8.19
C TYR A 58 7.28 27.55 8.31
N GLN A 59 8.08 26.79 7.56
CA GLN A 59 9.53 27.00 7.49
C GLN A 59 9.88 28.39 6.95
N GLN A 60 9.21 28.83 5.87
CA GLN A 60 9.43 30.15 5.28
C GLN A 60 9.01 31.31 6.19
N THR A 61 8.03 31.08 7.07
CA THR A 61 7.56 32.08 8.06
C THR A 61 8.27 31.98 9.42
N GLY A 62 9.26 31.09 9.57
CA GLY A 62 10.02 30.90 10.80
C GLY A 62 9.31 30.09 11.90
N ARG A 63 8.12 29.55 11.61
CA ARG A 63 7.27 28.77 12.51
C ARG A 63 7.70 27.30 12.56
N LEU A 64 8.91 27.06 13.04
CA LEU A 64 9.55 25.73 12.99
C LEU A 64 8.82 24.66 13.82
N SER A 65 8.18 25.04 14.92
CA SER A 65 7.36 24.15 15.74
C SER A 65 6.18 23.57 14.97
N GLU A 66 5.43 24.42 14.26
CA GLU A 66 4.27 24.01 13.47
C GLU A 66 4.68 23.23 12.22
N ALA A 67 5.83 23.58 11.62
CA ALA A 67 6.42 22.80 10.54
C ALA A 67 6.74 21.37 11.00
N ALA A 68 7.37 21.21 12.16
CA ALA A 68 7.70 19.90 12.73
C ALA A 68 6.45 19.07 13.02
N ALA A 69 5.40 19.69 13.55
CA ALA A 69 4.10 19.03 13.77
C ALA A 69 3.51 18.51 12.45
N CYS A 70 3.45 19.35 11.40
CA CYS A 70 2.94 18.94 10.09
C CYS A 70 3.76 17.80 9.46
N CYS A 71 5.09 17.85 9.57
CA CYS A 71 5.97 16.78 9.11
C CYS A 71 5.71 15.47 9.88
N SER A 72 5.52 15.55 11.20
CA SER A 72 5.26 14.37 12.03
C SER A 72 3.93 13.70 11.66
N GLU A 73 2.90 14.48 11.37
CA GLU A 73 1.58 14.00 10.94
C GLU A 73 1.66 13.34 9.54
N ALA A 74 2.38 13.97 8.60
CA ALA A 74 2.60 13.40 7.26
C ALA A 74 3.38 12.07 7.32
N LEU A 75 4.34 11.96 8.24
CA LEU A 75 5.12 10.75 8.45
C LEU A 75 4.30 9.63 9.11
N ALA A 76 3.37 9.97 10.01
CA ALA A 76 2.49 8.97 10.63
C ALA A 76 1.59 8.30 9.57
N GLU A 77 0.98 9.10 8.70
CA GLU A 77 0.10 8.60 7.63
C GLU A 77 0.85 7.80 6.57
N THR A 78 2.01 8.28 6.14
CA THR A 78 2.85 7.53 5.19
C THR A 78 3.40 6.24 5.79
N ARG A 79 3.73 6.22 7.09
CA ARG A 79 4.15 5.00 7.80
C ARG A 79 3.04 3.97 7.84
N HIS A 80 1.81 4.38 8.14
CA HIS A 80 0.66 3.46 8.14
C HIS A 80 0.40 2.89 6.74
N ARG A 81 0.48 3.74 5.71
CA ARG A 81 0.38 3.31 4.30
C ARG A 81 1.51 2.36 3.89
N ALA A 82 2.75 2.63 4.29
CA ALA A 82 3.91 1.80 3.96
C ALA A 82 3.86 0.43 4.66
N TRP A 83 3.48 0.41 5.95
CA TRP A 83 3.30 -0.83 6.71
C TRP A 83 2.25 -1.73 6.05
N SER A 84 1.14 -1.15 5.59
CA SER A 84 0.08 -1.86 4.89
C SER A 84 0.61 -2.60 3.64
N TYR A 85 1.32 -1.92 2.75
CA TYR A 85 1.88 -2.54 1.54
C TYR A 85 2.91 -3.64 1.84
N LEU A 86 3.75 -3.44 2.86
CA LEU A 86 4.71 -4.46 3.28
C LEU A 86 4.02 -5.70 3.87
N ALA A 87 2.98 -5.50 4.68
CA ALA A 87 2.19 -6.60 5.25
C ALA A 87 1.45 -7.40 4.18
N PHE A 88 0.85 -6.72 3.18
CA PHE A 88 0.22 -7.39 2.04
C PHE A 88 1.24 -8.18 1.21
N GLY A 89 2.41 -7.59 0.92
CA GLY A 89 3.49 -8.29 0.22
C GLY A 89 3.94 -9.54 0.96
N GLY A 90 4.15 -9.45 2.27
CA GLY A 90 4.54 -10.58 3.11
C GLY A 90 3.51 -11.72 3.11
N LEU A 91 2.21 -11.40 3.20
CA LEU A 91 1.15 -12.39 3.12
C LEU A 91 1.18 -13.15 1.78
N VAL A 92 1.32 -12.43 0.68
CA VAL A 92 1.38 -13.03 -0.67
C VAL A 92 2.61 -13.95 -0.78
N THR A 93 3.78 -13.50 -0.34
CA THR A 93 5.00 -14.33 -0.36
C THR A 93 4.84 -15.60 0.47
N LEU A 94 4.24 -15.51 1.66
CA LEU A 94 4.01 -16.69 2.51
C LEU A 94 3.06 -17.70 1.86
N THR A 95 1.98 -17.24 1.20
CA THR A 95 1.08 -18.16 0.49
C THR A 95 1.80 -18.86 -0.66
N VAL A 96 2.57 -18.14 -1.49
CA VAL A 96 3.32 -18.73 -2.60
C VAL A 96 4.34 -19.77 -2.11
N LEU A 97 5.07 -19.47 -1.03
CA LEU A 97 6.01 -20.42 -0.42
C LEU A 97 5.30 -21.65 0.15
N ALA A 98 4.15 -21.46 0.81
CA ALA A 98 3.35 -22.57 1.34
C ALA A 98 2.83 -23.48 0.22
N PHE A 99 2.34 -22.91 -0.89
CA PHE A 99 1.93 -23.68 -2.07
C PHE A 99 3.11 -24.40 -2.73
N SER A 100 4.25 -23.73 -2.90
CA SER A 100 5.47 -24.34 -3.44
C SER A 100 5.93 -25.53 -2.59
N TRP A 101 5.95 -25.38 -1.26
CA TRP A 101 6.30 -26.45 -0.35
C TRP A 101 5.28 -27.60 -0.36
N GLY A 102 3.98 -27.27 -0.41
CA GLY A 102 2.90 -28.26 -0.49
C GLY A 102 2.96 -29.11 -1.76
N ILE A 103 3.24 -28.51 -2.92
CA ILE A 103 3.44 -29.23 -4.18
C ILE A 103 4.65 -30.15 -4.09
N GLY A 104 5.77 -29.66 -3.53
CA GLY A 104 6.97 -30.47 -3.33
C GLY A 104 6.71 -31.71 -2.46
N LEU A 105 5.96 -31.54 -1.36
CA LEU A 105 5.56 -32.65 -0.49
C LEU A 105 4.68 -33.68 -1.22
N LEU A 106 3.75 -33.22 -2.06
CA LEU A 106 2.88 -34.08 -2.84
C LEU A 106 3.67 -34.90 -3.87
N LEU A 107 4.61 -34.26 -4.57
CA LEU A 107 5.48 -34.92 -5.55
C LEU A 107 6.37 -35.98 -4.89
N ALA A 108 7.00 -35.66 -3.75
CA ALA A 108 7.81 -36.61 -2.99
C ALA A 108 6.99 -37.84 -2.56
N ARG A 109 5.73 -37.63 -2.15
CA ARG A 109 4.83 -38.73 -1.77
C ARG A 109 4.43 -39.59 -2.96
N LEU A 110 4.24 -38.98 -4.14
CA LEU A 110 3.94 -39.70 -5.38
C LEU A 110 5.13 -40.55 -5.83
N GLU A 111 6.35 -40.02 -5.80
CA GLU A 111 7.56 -40.78 -6.12
C GLU A 111 7.72 -41.99 -5.20
N GLN A 112 7.53 -41.80 -3.90
CA GLN A 112 7.60 -42.91 -2.94
C GLN A 112 6.54 -43.99 -3.23
N SER A 113 5.33 -43.60 -3.62
CA SER A 113 4.27 -44.55 -3.98
C SER A 113 4.57 -45.33 -5.27
N ARG A 114 5.19 -44.67 -6.26
CA ARG A 114 5.62 -45.31 -7.51
C ARG A 114 6.75 -46.30 -7.28
N ALA A 115 7.76 -45.91 -6.50
CA ALA A 115 8.88 -46.80 -6.15
C ALA A 115 8.39 -48.10 -5.48
N LYS A 116 7.45 -47.99 -4.53
CA LYS A 116 6.83 -49.16 -3.89
C LYS A 116 6.02 -50.03 -4.87
N ALA A 117 5.31 -49.41 -5.81
CA ALA A 117 4.54 -50.13 -6.81
C ALA A 117 5.42 -50.89 -7.82
N GLU A 118 6.54 -50.29 -8.23
CA GLU A 118 7.53 -50.92 -9.10
C GLU A 118 8.21 -52.11 -8.42
N GLU A 119 8.59 -51.98 -7.15
CA GLU A 119 9.19 -53.06 -6.38
C GLU A 119 8.20 -54.23 -6.19
N ALA A 120 6.94 -53.94 -5.88
CA ALA A 120 5.89 -54.96 -5.79
C ALA A 120 5.65 -55.69 -7.12
N ASN A 121 5.63 -54.96 -8.24
CA ASN A 121 5.50 -55.55 -9.57
C ASN A 121 6.70 -56.43 -9.93
N ARG A 122 7.91 -56.01 -9.57
CA ARG A 122 9.14 -56.79 -9.77
C ARG A 122 9.10 -58.10 -8.99
N LEU A 123 8.82 -58.05 -7.69
CA LEU A 123 8.68 -59.26 -6.85
C LEU A 123 7.62 -60.22 -7.40
N LYS A 124 6.48 -59.68 -7.85
CA LYS A 124 5.42 -60.49 -8.48
C LYS A 124 5.92 -61.16 -9.76
N SER A 125 6.67 -60.46 -10.61
CA SER A 125 7.22 -61.06 -11.84
C SER A 125 8.28 -62.14 -11.56
N GLU A 126 9.16 -61.93 -10.58
CA GLU A 126 10.16 -62.92 -10.17
C GLU A 126 9.51 -64.19 -9.60
N PHE A 127 8.47 -64.04 -8.77
CA PHE A 127 7.69 -65.16 -8.23
C PHE A 127 6.95 -65.95 -9.32
N LEU A 128 6.33 -65.25 -10.27
CA LEU A 128 5.65 -65.92 -11.40
C LEU A 128 6.66 -66.68 -12.28
N ALA A 129 7.87 -66.13 -12.48
CA ALA A 129 8.92 -66.80 -13.23
C ALA A 129 9.41 -68.08 -12.51
N SER A 130 9.61 -68.05 -11.19
CA SER A 130 10.03 -69.25 -10.44
C SER A 130 8.97 -70.35 -10.43
N MET A 131 7.68 -70.00 -10.37
CA MET A 131 6.55 -70.94 -10.44
C MET A 131 6.38 -71.59 -11.83
N SER A 132 6.81 -70.92 -12.90
CA SER A 132 6.74 -71.47 -14.27
C SER A 132 7.89 -72.42 -14.63
N HIS A 133 8.91 -72.48 -13.77
CA HIS A 133 10.10 -73.32 -13.95
C HIS A 133 10.08 -74.62 -13.11
N GLU A 134 9.03 -74.87 -12.31
CA GLU A 134 8.70 -76.16 -11.69
C GLU A 134 7.65 -76.94 -12.52
#